data_AF-A0A959PF58-F1
#
_entry.id   AF-A0A959PF58-F1
#
_cell.length_a   1.000
_cell.length_b   1.000
_cell.length_c   1.000
_cell.angle_alpha   90.00
_cell.angle_beta   90.00
_cell.angle_gamma   90.00
#
_symmetry.space_group_name_H-M   'P 1'
#
loop_
_entity.id
_entity.type
_entity.pdbx_description
1 polymer ?
#
loop_
_entity_poly.entity_id
_entity_poly.type
_entity_poly.pdbx_seq_one_letter_code
_entity_poly.pdbx_strand_id
1 'polypeptide(L)'
;QGSHAAIASNCASCHNGNYTNTPNTCFGCHSTDYNQTTNPNHQTNMFPTDCEACHSQNAWTPSTFDHDAQYFPIYSGKHRGEWNQCTECHTTPSNYALFTCIQCHEHSNKSNVDGHHSDVRNYVYTATSCFDCHPRGRAD
;
A
#
# COMPACT_ATOMS: atom_id res chain seq x y z
N GLN A 1 12.98 -7.44 -19.89
CA GLN A 1 13.36 -6.12 -20.46
C GLN A 1 13.83 -5.27 -19.28
N GLY A 2 14.11 -3.96 -19.42
CA GLY A 2 14.65 -3.16 -18.31
C GLY A 2 16.03 -3.67 -17.82
N SER A 3 16.30 -3.61 -16.52
CA SER A 3 17.59 -3.98 -15.91
C SER A 3 18.05 -5.41 -16.22
N HIS A 4 17.14 -6.36 -16.46
CA HIS A 4 17.51 -7.72 -16.87
C HIS A 4 18.07 -7.81 -18.30
N ALA A 5 17.92 -6.76 -19.13
CA ALA A 5 18.51 -6.72 -20.47
C ALA A 5 20.05 -6.83 -20.42
N ALA A 6 20.68 -6.30 -19.38
CA ALA A 6 22.14 -6.33 -19.21
C ALA A 6 22.71 -7.74 -19.01
N ILE A 7 21.88 -8.69 -18.57
CA ILE A 7 22.28 -10.09 -18.32
C ILE A 7 21.62 -11.08 -19.29
N ALA A 8 20.85 -10.59 -20.27
CA ALA A 8 20.06 -11.44 -21.17
C ALA A 8 20.92 -12.42 -21.99
N SER A 9 22.17 -12.06 -22.29
CA SER A 9 23.12 -12.94 -22.99
C SER A 9 23.92 -13.85 -22.05
N ASN A 10 23.82 -13.69 -20.73
CA ASN A 10 24.51 -14.52 -19.76
C ASN A 10 23.56 -15.58 -19.19
N CYS A 11 23.39 -16.68 -19.94
CA CYS A 11 22.48 -17.76 -19.59
C CYS A 11 22.71 -18.29 -18.16
N ALA A 12 23.97 -18.34 -17.73
CA ALA A 12 24.33 -18.85 -16.41
C ALA A 12 23.81 -17.96 -15.26
N SER A 13 23.60 -16.66 -15.48
CA SER A 13 23.04 -15.75 -14.48
C SER A 13 21.64 -16.12 -14.03
N CYS A 14 20.86 -16.77 -14.89
CA CYS A 14 19.49 -17.19 -14.58
C CYS A 14 19.41 -18.70 -14.31
N HIS A 15 20.16 -19.49 -15.08
CA HIS A 15 20.05 -20.95 -15.05
C HIS A 15 20.98 -21.61 -14.02
N ASN A 16 22.08 -20.97 -13.61
CA ASN A 16 23.06 -21.58 -12.69
C ASN A 16 23.47 -23.01 -13.09
N GLY A 17 23.54 -23.29 -14.40
CA GLY A 17 23.84 -24.62 -14.94
C GLY A 17 22.66 -25.60 -14.99
N ASN A 18 21.48 -25.24 -14.47
CA ASN A 18 20.25 -26.01 -14.54
C ASN A 18 19.15 -25.28 -15.32
N TYR A 19 18.82 -25.80 -16.51
CA TYR A 19 17.88 -25.18 -17.44
C TYR A 19 16.42 -25.63 -17.27
N THR A 20 16.10 -26.43 -16.25
CA THR A 20 14.75 -26.98 -16.06
C THR A 20 13.96 -26.32 -14.94
N ASN A 21 14.58 -25.52 -14.08
CA ASN A 21 13.94 -24.98 -12.87
C ASN A 21 14.30 -23.52 -12.55
N THR A 22 14.42 -22.67 -13.58
CA THR A 22 14.67 -21.24 -13.39
C THR A 22 13.36 -20.52 -13.06
N PRO A 23 13.25 -19.84 -11.90
CA PRO A 23 12.09 -19.04 -11.59
C PRO A 23 11.87 -17.94 -12.64
N ASN A 24 10.61 -17.69 -12.99
CA ASN A 24 10.22 -16.65 -13.95
C ASN A 24 9.38 -15.52 -13.32
N THR A 25 9.26 -15.51 -11.99
CA THR A 25 8.60 -14.44 -11.23
C THR A 25 9.64 -13.56 -10.54
N CYS A 26 9.30 -12.27 -10.32
CA CYS A 26 10.17 -11.33 -9.62
C CYS A 26 10.60 -11.87 -8.26
N PHE A 27 9.64 -12.24 -7.41
CA PHE A 27 9.92 -12.78 -6.07
C PHE A 27 10.70 -14.11 -6.11
N GLY A 28 10.48 -14.96 -7.11
CA GLY A 28 11.20 -16.23 -7.25
C GLY A 28 12.71 -16.05 -7.33
N CYS A 29 13.18 -15.00 -8.02
CA CYS A 29 14.60 -14.64 -8.09
C CYS A 29 15.03 -13.64 -7.00
N HIS A 30 14.16 -12.70 -6.65
CA HIS A 30 14.46 -11.56 -5.77
C HIS A 30 13.83 -11.71 -4.36
N SER A 31 13.71 -12.93 -3.85
CA SER A 31 13.13 -13.19 -2.52
C SER A 31 14.00 -12.61 -1.39
N THR A 32 15.32 -12.66 -1.54
CA THR A 32 16.25 -12.02 -0.60
C THR A 32 16.03 -10.51 -0.55
N ASP A 33 15.93 -9.85 -1.72
CA ASP A 33 15.69 -8.41 -1.80
C ASP A 33 14.35 -8.03 -1.15
N TYR A 34 13.29 -8.80 -1.45
CA TYR A 34 11.98 -8.64 -0.81
C TYR A 34 12.07 -8.75 0.71
N ASN A 35 12.76 -9.79 1.21
CA ASN A 35 12.85 -10.07 2.65
C ASN A 35 13.72 -9.04 3.41
N GLN A 36 14.70 -8.43 2.74
CA GLN A 36 15.63 -7.48 3.35
C GLN A 36 15.22 -6.02 3.20
N THR A 37 14.18 -5.72 2.42
CA THR A 37 13.71 -4.34 2.23
C THR A 37 13.17 -3.78 3.55
N THR A 38 13.60 -2.56 3.91
CA THR A 38 13.20 -1.89 5.17
C THR A 38 12.41 -0.59 4.96
N ASN A 39 12.30 -0.09 3.73
CA ASN A 39 11.65 1.19 3.46
C ASN A 39 10.76 1.17 2.21
N PRO A 40 9.44 0.96 2.37
CA PRO A 40 8.79 0.36 3.54
C PRO A 40 9.18 -1.13 3.70
N ASN A 41 9.15 -1.66 4.92
CA ASN A 41 9.47 -3.09 5.12
C ASN A 41 8.39 -3.98 4.51
N HIS A 42 8.71 -4.75 3.47
CA HIS A 42 7.73 -5.58 2.77
C HIS A 42 7.18 -6.74 3.62
N GLN A 43 8.01 -7.36 4.46
CA GLN A 43 7.59 -8.48 5.31
C GLN A 43 6.67 -8.04 6.44
N THR A 44 7.07 -6.99 7.17
CA THR A 44 6.29 -6.45 8.29
C THR A 44 4.93 -5.95 7.82
N ASN A 45 4.89 -5.35 6.63
CA ASN A 45 3.66 -4.86 6.02
C ASN A 45 2.89 -5.97 5.26
N MET A 46 3.49 -7.13 5.03
CA MET A 46 2.90 -8.25 4.27
C MET A 46 2.42 -7.81 2.88
N PHE A 47 3.27 -7.08 2.15
CA PHE A 47 2.97 -6.71 0.77
C PHE A 47 2.86 -7.95 -0.13
N PRO A 48 2.12 -7.85 -1.26
CA PRO A 48 2.09 -8.95 -2.22
C PRO A 48 3.47 -9.17 -2.85
N THR A 49 3.70 -10.40 -3.31
CA THR A 49 4.90 -10.76 -4.09
C THR A 49 4.78 -10.41 -5.58
N ASP A 50 3.66 -9.83 -5.99
CA ASP A 50 3.48 -9.20 -7.30
C ASP A 50 4.19 -7.84 -7.31
N CYS A 51 5.49 -7.88 -7.58
CA CYS A 51 6.36 -6.71 -7.50
C CYS A 51 5.94 -5.61 -8.50
N GLU A 52 5.32 -5.99 -9.63
CA GLU A 52 4.95 -5.06 -10.71
C GLU A 52 3.74 -4.19 -10.33
N ALA A 53 3.05 -4.49 -9.23
CA ALA A 53 2.03 -3.62 -8.65
C ALA A 53 2.60 -2.26 -8.20
N CYS A 54 3.90 -2.22 -7.85
CA CYS A 54 4.56 -1.03 -7.31
C CYS A 54 5.87 -0.69 -8.01
N HIS A 55 6.59 -1.67 -8.53
CA HIS A 55 7.93 -1.48 -9.11
C HIS A 55 7.92 -1.75 -10.60
N SER A 56 8.95 -1.25 -11.31
CA SER A 56 9.15 -1.57 -12.72
C SER A 56 10.57 -2.08 -12.97
N GLN A 57 10.73 -2.88 -14.02
CA GLN A 57 12.06 -3.34 -14.47
C GLN A 57 12.93 -2.18 -15.00
N ASN A 58 12.33 -1.03 -15.36
CA ASN A 58 13.04 0.13 -15.90
C ASN A 58 13.58 1.04 -14.79
N ALA A 59 12.81 1.19 -13.71
CA ALA A 59 13.18 1.91 -12.51
C ALA A 59 12.57 1.20 -11.31
N TRP A 60 13.44 0.61 -10.48
CA TRP A 60 13.03 -0.11 -9.28
C TRP A 60 12.73 0.84 -8.12
N THR A 61 13.57 1.88 -7.98
CA THR A 61 13.45 2.90 -6.94
C THR A 61 13.50 4.29 -7.57
N PRO A 62 12.57 5.21 -7.22
CA PRO A 62 11.40 4.97 -6.36
C PRO A 62 10.41 4.01 -7.02
N SER A 63 9.52 3.43 -6.21
CA SER A 63 8.35 2.73 -6.74
C SER A 63 7.46 3.71 -7.51
N THR A 64 6.64 3.19 -8.42
CA THR A 64 5.59 3.94 -9.13
C THR A 64 4.27 3.96 -8.38
N PHE A 65 4.18 3.28 -7.23
CA PHE A 65 2.99 3.28 -6.40
C PHE A 65 2.77 4.66 -5.78
N ASP A 66 1.60 5.23 -6.03
CA ASP A 66 1.17 6.51 -5.49
C ASP A 66 -0.16 6.33 -4.74
N HIS A 67 -0.08 6.37 -3.41
CA HIS A 67 -1.25 6.20 -2.54
C HIS A 67 -2.25 7.35 -2.68
N ASP A 68 -1.78 8.59 -2.79
CA ASP A 68 -2.64 9.78 -2.83
C ASP A 68 -3.37 9.91 -4.18
N ALA A 69 -2.79 9.38 -5.26
CA ALA A 69 -3.42 9.34 -6.58
C ALA A 69 -4.50 8.25 -6.71
N GLN A 70 -4.34 7.14 -5.99
CA GLN A 70 -5.22 5.97 -6.10
C GLN A 70 -6.25 5.86 -4.97
N TYR A 71 -5.92 6.37 -3.78
CA TYR A 71 -6.66 6.15 -2.54
C TYR A 71 -6.74 7.44 -1.70
N PHE A 72 -7.18 7.31 -0.46
CA PHE A 72 -7.25 8.40 0.50
C PHE A 72 -5.88 9.09 0.66
N PRO A 73 -5.80 10.43 0.64
CA PRO A 73 -4.53 11.13 0.71
C PRO A 73 -3.92 11.05 2.12
N ILE A 74 -2.79 10.37 2.23
CA ILE A 74 -2.04 10.18 3.49
C ILE A 74 -0.67 10.87 3.45
N TYR A 75 -0.15 11.18 2.26
CA TYR A 75 1.08 11.93 2.07
C TYR A 75 0.82 13.43 1.83
N SER A 76 -0.44 13.81 1.65
CA SER A 76 -0.94 15.18 1.57
C SER A 76 -2.20 15.35 2.46
N GLY A 77 -2.76 16.56 2.48
CA GLY A 77 -3.96 16.83 3.28
C GLY A 77 -3.73 16.79 4.80
N LYS A 78 -4.79 16.50 5.55
CA LYS A 78 -4.82 16.58 7.02
C LYS A 78 -4.18 15.39 7.73
N HIS A 79 -4.03 14.25 7.06
CA HIS A 79 -3.42 13.05 7.66
C HIS A 79 -1.91 12.96 7.40
N ARG A 80 -1.34 13.90 6.63
CA ARG A 80 0.10 13.93 6.36
C ARG A 80 0.91 14.08 7.65
N GLY A 81 1.66 13.05 7.99
CA GLY A 81 2.53 13.04 9.18
C GLY A 81 1.81 12.65 10.48
N GLU A 82 0.53 12.25 10.40
CA GLU A 82 -0.27 11.81 11.54
C GLU A 82 -0.29 10.28 11.70
N TRP A 83 0.48 9.55 10.88
CA TRP A 83 0.57 8.09 10.89
C TRP A 83 2.02 7.63 10.82
N ASN A 84 2.33 6.50 11.46
CA ASN A 84 3.67 5.90 11.41
C ASN A 84 3.68 4.51 10.76
N GLN A 85 2.59 3.77 10.89
CA GLN A 85 2.44 2.42 10.33
C GLN A 85 1.18 2.31 9.49
N CYS A 86 1.23 1.53 8.42
CA CYS A 86 0.07 1.27 7.57
C CYS A 86 -1.10 0.67 8.36
N THR A 87 -0.78 -0.10 9.42
CA THR A 87 -1.75 -0.77 10.30
C THR A 87 -2.55 0.17 11.18
N GLU A 88 -2.14 1.45 11.29
CA GLU A 88 -2.94 2.47 12.00
C GLU A 88 -4.25 2.77 11.27
N CYS A 89 -4.27 2.64 9.94
CA CYS A 89 -5.48 2.77 9.13
C CYS A 89 -5.98 1.41 8.64
N HIS A 90 -5.08 0.55 8.15
CA HIS A 90 -5.40 -0.77 7.60
C HIS A 90 -5.37 -1.84 8.68
N THR A 91 -6.52 -2.03 9.33
CA THR A 91 -6.64 -2.83 10.57
C THR A 91 -6.47 -4.34 10.38
N THR A 92 -6.36 -4.83 9.15
CA THR A 92 -6.22 -6.25 8.86
C THR A 92 -4.93 -6.54 8.11
N PRO A 93 -3.99 -7.30 8.74
CA PRO A 93 -2.84 -7.88 8.07
C PRO A 93 -3.15 -8.44 6.68
N SER A 94 -2.34 -8.08 5.68
CA SER A 94 -2.44 -8.54 4.28
C SER A 94 -3.75 -8.17 3.56
N ASN A 95 -4.68 -7.44 4.21
CA ASN A 95 -5.92 -6.98 3.60
C ASN A 95 -6.08 -5.47 3.74
N TYR A 96 -5.41 -4.75 2.84
CA TYR A 96 -5.45 -3.30 2.75
C TYR A 96 -6.82 -2.72 2.35
N ALA A 97 -7.76 -3.56 1.89
CA ALA A 97 -9.13 -3.10 1.63
C ALA A 97 -9.94 -2.86 2.92
N LEU A 98 -9.49 -3.43 4.05
CA LEU A 98 -10.09 -3.18 5.36
C LEU A 98 -9.34 -2.05 6.06
N PHE A 99 -10.05 -0.95 6.27
CA PHE A 99 -9.52 0.25 6.89
C PHE A 99 -10.49 0.83 7.92
N THR A 100 -10.00 1.76 8.72
CA THR A 100 -10.80 2.50 9.70
C THR A 100 -10.52 3.99 9.64
N CYS A 101 -11.57 4.79 9.84
CA CYS A 101 -11.46 6.22 10.12
C CYS A 101 -11.77 6.52 11.59
N ILE A 102 -12.46 5.59 12.28
CA ILE A 102 -13.14 5.81 13.56
C ILE A 102 -12.34 5.31 14.77
N GLN A 103 -11.07 4.92 14.57
CA GLN A 103 -10.18 4.54 15.68
C GLN A 103 -9.24 5.68 16.09
N CYS A 104 -9.18 6.77 15.33
CA CYS A 104 -8.34 7.93 15.62
C CYS A 104 -9.09 8.96 16.48
N HIS A 105 -8.36 9.70 17.32
CA HIS A 105 -8.91 10.49 18.43
C HIS A 105 -9.92 11.59 18.08
N GLU A 106 -9.95 12.12 16.85
CA GLU A 106 -11.00 13.07 16.45
C GLU A 106 -12.29 12.35 16.00
N HIS A 107 -12.15 11.22 15.32
CA HIS A 107 -13.26 10.48 14.72
C HIS A 107 -13.73 9.27 15.53
N SER A 108 -13.12 8.99 16.68
CA SER A 108 -13.51 7.87 17.55
C SER A 108 -14.68 8.20 18.47
N ASN A 109 -14.93 9.49 18.72
CA ASN A 109 -16.08 9.94 19.49
C ASN A 109 -17.32 10.05 18.59
N LYS A 110 -18.11 8.98 18.55
CA LYS A 110 -19.35 8.91 17.77
C LYS A 110 -20.30 10.08 18.04
N SER A 111 -20.49 10.48 19.30
CA SER A 111 -21.42 11.56 19.63
C SER A 111 -21.00 12.91 19.03
N ASN A 112 -19.69 13.18 18.99
CA ASN A 112 -19.17 14.39 18.35
C ASN A 112 -19.38 14.34 16.83
N VAL A 113 -19.05 13.21 16.21
CA VAL A 113 -19.22 13.03 14.76
C VAL A 113 -20.70 13.10 14.39
N ASP A 114 -21.58 12.44 15.12
CA ASP A 114 -23.04 12.49 14.92
C ASP A 114 -23.56 13.94 15.01
N GLY A 115 -23.04 14.75 15.94
CA GLY A 115 -23.40 16.15 16.07
C GLY A 115 -23.05 17.00 14.85
N HIS A 116 -21.94 16.72 14.17
CA HIS A 116 -21.56 17.39 12.92
C HIS A 116 -22.36 16.91 11.71
N HIS A 117 -23.03 15.76 11.80
CA HIS A 117 -23.76 15.14 10.71
C HIS A 117 -25.29 15.15 10.93
N SER A 118 -25.81 15.98 11.84
CA SER A 118 -27.24 16.01 12.19
C SER A 118 -28.16 16.26 11.00
N ASP A 119 -27.67 17.02 10.02
CA ASP A 119 -28.43 17.40 8.81
C ASP A 119 -28.08 16.53 7.59
N VAL A 120 -27.16 15.56 7.74
CA VAL A 120 -26.71 14.68 6.65
C VAL A 120 -27.65 13.48 6.54
N ARG A 121 -28.47 13.47 5.48
CA ARG A 121 -29.36 12.32 5.19
C ARG A 121 -28.54 11.08 4.88
N ASN A 122 -28.95 9.93 5.43
CA ASN A 122 -28.28 8.63 5.28
C ASN A 122 -26.85 8.59 5.82
N TYR A 123 -26.50 9.48 6.76
CA TYR A 123 -25.25 9.36 7.51
C TYR A 123 -25.19 8.01 8.25
N VAL A 124 -24.09 7.29 8.07
CA VAL A 124 -23.78 6.05 8.77
C VAL A 124 -22.39 6.17 9.37
N TYR A 125 -22.25 5.89 10.66
CA TYR A 125 -20.96 5.94 11.35
C TYR A 125 -20.14 4.67 11.11
N THR A 126 -19.64 4.52 9.88
CA THR A 126 -18.76 3.43 9.46
C THR A 126 -17.61 3.99 8.62
N ALA A 127 -16.45 3.34 8.65
CA ALA A 127 -15.27 3.79 7.90
C ALA A 127 -15.54 3.94 6.41
N THR A 128 -16.29 3.02 5.80
CA THR A 128 -16.69 3.10 4.39
C THR A 128 -17.56 4.33 4.12
N SER A 129 -18.58 4.58 4.93
CA SER A 129 -19.43 5.77 4.75
C SER A 129 -18.66 7.07 4.98
N CYS A 130 -17.72 7.10 5.93
CA CYS A 130 -16.82 8.23 6.13
C CYS A 130 -15.98 8.48 4.87
N PHE A 131 -15.40 7.43 4.29
CA PHE A 131 -14.59 7.54 3.06
C PHE A 131 -15.43 7.96 1.84
N ASP A 132 -16.66 7.45 1.70
CA ASP A 132 -17.55 7.79 0.59
C ASP A 132 -17.90 9.29 0.56
N CYS A 133 -18.13 9.88 1.74
CA CYS A 133 -18.42 11.31 1.87
C CYS A 133 -17.15 12.17 1.92
N HIS A 134 -16.06 11.66 2.50
CA HIS A 134 -14.80 12.39 2.69
C HIS A 134 -13.62 11.67 2.00
N PRO A 135 -13.63 11.49 0.67
CA PRO A 135 -12.62 10.70 -0.03
C PRO A 135 -11.21 11.33 0.00
N ARG A 136 -11.15 12.62 0.35
CA ARG A 136 -9.90 13.40 0.48
C ARG A 136 -9.61 13.86 1.91
N GLY A 137 -10.34 13.33 2.90
CA GLY A 137 -10.16 13.68 4.31
C GLY A 137 -10.53 15.12 4.65
N ARG A 138 -11.50 15.69 3.92
CA ARG A 138 -12.01 17.03 4.15
C ARG A 138 -13.51 16.99 4.41
N ALA A 139 -13.98 17.87 5.28
CA ALA A 139 -15.38 17.99 5.68
C ALA A 139 -16.17 19.02 4.86
N ASP A 140 -15.58 19.59 3.80
CA ASP A 140 -16.13 20.69 3.00
C ASP A 140 -16.87 20.23 1.73
#